data_AF-A0A067SLF8-F1
#
_entry.id   AF-A0A067SLF8-F1
#
_cell.length_a   1.000
_cell.length_b   1.000
_cell.length_c   1.000
_cell.angle_alpha   90.00
_cell.angle_beta   90.00
_cell.angle_gamma   90.00
#
_symmetry.space_group_name_H-M   'P 1'
#
loop_
_entity.id
_entity.type
_entity.pdbx_description
1 polymer ?
#
loop_
_entity_poly.entity_id
_entity_poly.type
_entity_poly.pdbx_seq_one_letter_code
_entity_poly.pdbx_strand_id
1 'polypeptide(L)'
;MEQRDAGADTSTRLGQVLTDKELEQIWSDLSEISTPTWVSPVPSTLGSSSHGKLKADQWRTLGVTHLPLSLLKLWGLCAPGDSSRSQKCREILEVTINLVSAVVLASSRTTSPAIASLYLHHMIAYMEGTKKIFPQYNFLPNHHMSLHLYDYLLLFGPVHSWWTFPFERIIGMLERIPTNFKFGQLEKTISESFTRSANLRALLYNSNQCPQTI
;
A
#
# COMPACT_ATOMS: atom_id res chain seq x y z
N MET A 1 -5.91 2.64 27.48
CA MET A 1 -6.45 1.75 26.43
C MET A 1 -7.06 2.64 25.37
N GLU A 2 -6.23 3.05 24.41
CA GLU A 2 -6.58 4.06 23.40
C GLU A 2 -7.40 3.37 22.30
N GLN A 3 -8.70 3.62 22.28
CA GLN A 3 -9.61 3.07 21.28
C GLN A 3 -9.38 3.82 19.97
N ARG A 4 -8.43 3.33 19.15
CA ARG A 4 -8.20 3.87 17.81
C ARG A 4 -9.37 3.48 16.92
N ASP A 5 -10.32 4.40 16.84
CA ASP A 5 -11.49 4.37 15.98
C ASP A 5 -11.10 3.99 14.55
N ALA A 6 -11.80 3.02 14.00
CA ALA A 6 -11.49 2.41 12.72
C ALA A 6 -12.03 3.23 11.55
N GLY A 7 -11.78 4.55 11.50
CA GLY A 7 -11.95 5.42 10.32
C GLY A 7 -13.34 5.51 9.67
N ALA A 8 -14.32 4.71 10.09
CA ALA A 8 -15.64 4.62 9.48
C ALA A 8 -16.54 5.77 9.91
N ASP A 9 -16.49 6.15 11.19
CA ASP A 9 -17.30 7.26 11.75
C ASP A 9 -16.80 8.65 11.32
N THR A 10 -15.60 8.74 10.74
CA THR A 10 -15.03 10.01 10.26
C THR A 10 -15.26 10.26 8.76
N SER A 11 -15.45 9.21 7.93
CA SER A 11 -15.57 9.40 6.48
C SER A 11 -16.93 9.95 6.05
N THR A 12 -18.01 9.60 6.76
CA THR A 12 -19.39 9.95 6.38
C THR A 12 -19.79 11.39 6.73
N ARG A 13 -19.10 12.04 7.67
CA ARG A 13 -19.43 13.43 8.10
C ARG A 13 -19.25 14.48 6.99
N LEU A 14 -18.45 14.18 5.96
CA LEU A 14 -18.17 15.06 4.83
C LEU A 14 -18.91 14.64 3.55
N GLY A 15 -19.82 13.67 3.65
CA GLY A 15 -20.56 13.10 2.54
C GLY A 15 -19.93 11.83 1.97
N GLN A 16 -20.62 11.22 1.00
CA GLN A 16 -20.20 9.99 0.34
C GLN A 16 -20.11 10.22 -1.18
N VAL A 17 -19.00 9.78 -1.78
CA VAL A 17 -18.80 9.83 -3.24
C VAL A 17 -19.45 8.62 -3.91
N LEU A 18 -19.17 7.44 -3.36
CA LEU A 18 -19.73 6.16 -3.80
C LEU A 18 -21.14 6.00 -3.26
N THR A 19 -22.05 5.56 -4.12
CA THR A 19 -23.38 5.08 -3.75
C THR A 19 -23.35 3.60 -3.37
N ASP A 20 -24.35 3.12 -2.64
CA ASP A 20 -24.44 1.71 -2.26
C ASP A 20 -24.40 0.77 -3.47
N LYS A 21 -25.09 1.13 -4.56
CA LYS A 21 -25.08 0.37 -5.82
C LYS A 21 -23.70 0.30 -6.47
N GLU A 22 -22.93 1.40 -6.42
CA GLU A 22 -21.57 1.41 -6.95
C GLU A 22 -20.62 0.60 -6.05
N LEU A 23 -20.84 0.61 -4.74
CA LEU A 23 -20.07 -0.21 -3.81
C LEU A 23 -20.35 -1.71 -4.03
N GLU A 24 -21.61 -2.09 -4.23
CA GLU A 24 -22.00 -3.46 -4.62
C GLU A 24 -21.34 -3.88 -5.94
N GLN A 25 -21.29 -2.98 -6.93
CA GLN A 25 -20.60 -3.24 -8.19
C GLN A 25 -19.09 -3.42 -7.99
N ILE A 26 -18.45 -2.61 -7.15
CA ILE A 26 -17.03 -2.77 -6.80
C ILE A 26 -16.80 -4.14 -6.15
N TRP A 27 -17.66 -4.56 -5.23
CA TRP A 27 -17.57 -5.89 -4.61
C TRP A 27 -17.75 -7.03 -5.62
N SER A 28 -18.67 -6.88 -6.57
CA SER A 28 -18.83 -7.82 -7.69
C SER A 28 -17.55 -7.90 -8.52
N ASP A 29 -17.03 -6.76 -8.95
CA ASP A 29 -15.82 -6.69 -9.77
C ASP A 29 -14.60 -7.30 -9.04
N LEU A 30 -14.44 -7.05 -7.75
CA LEU A 30 -13.38 -7.64 -6.93
C LEU A 30 -13.43 -9.17 -6.93
N SER A 31 -14.62 -9.76 -6.97
CA SER A 31 -14.80 -11.21 -7.02
C SER A 31 -14.53 -11.82 -8.40
N GLU A 32 -14.69 -11.03 -9.46
CA GLU A 32 -14.46 -11.46 -10.85
C GLU A 32 -13.01 -11.28 -11.31
N ILE A 33 -12.29 -10.30 -10.75
CA ILE A 33 -10.90 -10.03 -11.11
C ILE A 33 -10.01 -11.19 -10.65
N SER A 34 -9.49 -11.94 -11.61
CA SER A 34 -8.45 -12.95 -11.36
C SER A 34 -7.07 -12.29 -11.25
N THR A 35 -6.32 -12.66 -10.23
CA THR A 35 -4.92 -12.22 -10.04
C THR A 35 -3.98 -13.41 -10.01
N PRO A 36 -2.71 -13.26 -10.46
CA PRO A 36 -1.70 -14.29 -10.28
C PRO A 36 -1.52 -14.69 -8.81
N THR A 37 -1.06 -15.92 -8.56
CA THR A 37 -0.91 -16.49 -7.21
C THR A 37 0.08 -15.75 -6.30
N TRP A 38 1.00 -14.97 -6.88
CA TRP A 38 1.98 -14.17 -6.16
C TRP A 38 1.45 -12.79 -5.73
N VAL A 39 0.25 -12.42 -6.16
CA VAL A 39 -0.43 -11.20 -5.73
C VAL A 39 -1.26 -11.50 -4.49
N SER A 40 -1.13 -10.68 -3.44
CA SER A 40 -1.93 -10.87 -2.22
C SER A 40 -3.42 -10.74 -2.51
N PRO A 41 -4.26 -11.70 -2.08
CA PRO A 41 -5.69 -11.64 -2.30
C PRO A 41 -6.32 -10.51 -1.50
N VAL A 42 -7.24 -9.81 -2.15
CA VAL A 42 -8.03 -8.73 -1.56
C VAL A 42 -9.39 -9.29 -1.12
N PRO A 43 -9.87 -8.97 0.09
CA PRO A 43 -11.21 -9.35 0.51
C PRO A 43 -12.27 -8.76 -0.42
N SER A 44 -13.23 -9.57 -0.84
CA SER A 44 -14.34 -9.12 -1.69
C SER A 44 -15.30 -8.17 -0.98
N THR A 45 -15.38 -8.23 0.36
CA THR A 45 -16.26 -7.38 1.19
C THR A 45 -15.48 -6.25 1.88
N LEU A 46 -14.95 -5.34 1.05
CA LEU A 46 -14.23 -4.16 1.53
C LEU A 46 -15.09 -3.28 2.44
N GLY A 47 -14.52 -2.83 3.55
CA GLY A 47 -15.18 -1.90 4.47
C GLY A 47 -16.24 -2.54 5.39
N SER A 48 -16.51 -3.85 5.27
CA SER A 48 -17.35 -4.53 6.24
C SER A 48 -16.63 -4.71 7.57
N SER A 49 -17.35 -4.53 8.68
CA SER A 49 -16.83 -4.75 10.04
C SER A 49 -16.32 -6.17 10.27
N SER A 50 -16.76 -7.13 9.43
CA SER A 50 -16.40 -8.55 9.53
C SER A 50 -14.97 -8.88 9.11
N HIS A 51 -14.33 -8.06 8.26
CA HIS A 51 -13.05 -8.43 7.61
C HIS A 51 -11.80 -7.75 8.19
N GLY A 52 -11.92 -7.03 9.31
CA GLY A 52 -10.78 -6.39 9.97
C GLY A 52 -10.08 -5.34 9.10
N LYS A 53 -8.88 -4.91 9.49
CA LYS A 53 -8.09 -3.91 8.76
C LYS A 53 -7.29 -4.58 7.63
N LEU A 54 -7.33 -4.00 6.43
CA LEU A 54 -6.48 -4.43 5.32
C LEU A 54 -4.99 -4.24 5.67
N LYS A 55 -4.17 -5.23 5.30
CA LYS A 55 -2.71 -5.13 5.39
C LYS A 55 -2.16 -4.25 4.27
N ALA A 56 -0.94 -3.72 4.46
CA ALA A 56 -0.30 -2.82 3.50
C ALA A 56 -0.26 -3.39 2.05
N ASP A 57 0.07 -4.67 1.90
CA ASP A 57 0.13 -5.30 0.58
C ASP A 57 -1.27 -5.48 -0.05
N GLN A 58 -2.30 -5.72 0.78
CA GLN A 58 -3.68 -5.78 0.30
C GLN A 58 -4.18 -4.40 -0.13
N TRP A 59 -3.82 -3.33 0.61
CA TRP A 59 -4.08 -1.95 0.18
C TRP A 59 -3.42 -1.64 -1.16
N ARG A 60 -2.18 -2.09 -1.37
CA ARG A 60 -1.47 -1.92 -2.64
C ARG A 60 -2.20 -2.64 -3.77
N THR A 61 -2.52 -3.92 -3.62
CA THR A 61 -3.24 -4.69 -4.65
C THR A 61 -4.60 -4.06 -4.95
N LEU A 62 -5.35 -3.70 -3.91
CA LEU A 62 -6.64 -3.04 -4.05
C LEU A 62 -6.52 -1.73 -4.83
N GLY A 63 -5.62 -0.85 -4.40
CA GLY A 63 -5.49 0.50 -4.95
C GLY A 63 -4.87 0.56 -6.34
N VAL A 64 -3.96 -0.36 -6.67
CA VAL A 64 -3.23 -0.35 -7.96
C VAL A 64 -3.90 -1.22 -9.01
N THR A 65 -4.58 -2.29 -8.62
CA THR A 65 -5.15 -3.25 -9.57
C THR A 65 -6.66 -3.15 -9.61
N HIS A 66 -7.34 -3.36 -8.48
CA HIS A 66 -8.80 -3.55 -8.51
C HIS A 66 -9.58 -2.24 -8.60
N LEU A 67 -9.30 -1.27 -7.73
CA LEU A 67 -10.05 0.00 -7.71
C LEU A 67 -9.97 0.76 -9.04
N PRO A 68 -8.80 0.93 -9.69
CA PRO A 68 -8.75 1.64 -10.97
C PRO A 68 -9.61 0.98 -12.03
N LEU A 69 -9.64 -0.36 -12.09
CA LEU A 69 -10.45 -1.11 -13.05
C LEU A 69 -11.95 -0.93 -12.78
N SER A 70 -12.38 -1.12 -11.52
CA SER A 70 -13.78 -0.93 -11.14
C SER A 70 -14.26 0.51 -11.35
N LEU A 71 -13.46 1.49 -10.95
CA LEU A 71 -13.81 2.91 -11.12
C LEU A 71 -13.80 3.32 -12.61
N LEU A 72 -12.90 2.76 -13.43
CA LEU A 72 -12.91 2.97 -14.87
C LEU A 72 -14.19 2.42 -15.51
N LYS A 73 -14.63 1.22 -15.10
CA LYS A 73 -15.89 0.62 -15.55
C LYS A 73 -17.10 1.45 -15.12
N LEU A 74 -17.12 1.92 -13.88
CA LEU A 74 -18.23 2.69 -13.31
C LEU A 74 -18.34 4.12 -13.84
N TRP A 75 -17.21 4.82 -14.00
CA TRP A 75 -17.21 6.27 -14.23
C TRP A 75 -16.54 6.69 -15.54
N GLY A 76 -15.67 5.85 -16.11
CA GLY A 76 -14.93 6.16 -17.33
C GLY A 76 -15.59 5.64 -18.61
N LEU A 77 -16.17 4.43 -18.57
CA LEU A 77 -16.74 3.77 -19.76
C LEU A 77 -18.24 3.99 -19.94
N CYS A 78 -18.93 4.49 -18.93
CA CYS A 78 -20.33 4.88 -19.09
C CYS A 78 -20.43 6.05 -20.08
N ALA A 79 -21.43 5.99 -20.97
CA ALA A 79 -21.73 7.10 -21.88
C ALA A 79 -21.78 8.41 -21.09
N PRO A 80 -21.28 9.53 -21.63
CA PRO A 80 -21.31 10.81 -20.94
C PRO A 80 -22.76 11.18 -20.66
N GLY A 81 -23.25 10.81 -19.49
CA GLY A 81 -24.49 11.33 -18.97
C GLY A 81 -24.25 12.80 -18.63
N ASP A 82 -25.12 13.68 -19.11
CA ASP A 82 -25.05 15.13 -18.88
C ASP A 82 -25.28 15.54 -17.42
N SER A 83 -25.28 14.58 -16.48
CA SER A 83 -25.43 14.89 -15.06
C SER A 83 -24.15 15.47 -14.47
N SER A 84 -24.32 16.49 -13.63
CA SER A 84 -23.23 17.09 -12.84
C SER A 84 -22.47 16.05 -12.00
N ARG A 85 -23.17 15.00 -11.52
CA ARG A 85 -22.55 13.88 -10.82
C ARG A 85 -21.59 13.11 -11.71
N SER A 86 -22.00 12.74 -12.92
CA SER A 86 -21.16 11.96 -13.84
C SER A 86 -19.87 12.70 -14.17
N GLN A 87 -19.94 14.02 -14.38
CA GLN A 87 -18.75 14.85 -14.56
C GLN A 87 -17.84 14.83 -13.33
N LYS A 88 -18.39 15.03 -12.13
CA LYS A 88 -17.61 15.01 -10.89
C LYS A 88 -16.96 13.65 -10.61
N CYS A 89 -17.65 12.55 -10.89
CA CYS A 89 -17.10 11.20 -10.79
C CYS A 89 -15.93 10.98 -11.75
N ARG A 90 -16.00 11.52 -12.98
CA ARG A 90 -14.88 11.49 -13.93
C ARG A 90 -13.66 12.29 -13.44
N GLU A 91 -13.88 13.47 -12.88
CA GLU A 91 -12.79 14.25 -12.28
C GLU A 91 -12.12 13.50 -11.11
N ILE A 92 -12.92 12.85 -10.26
CA ILE A 92 -12.42 12.00 -9.18
C ILE A 92 -11.64 10.80 -9.73
N LEU A 93 -12.14 10.16 -10.79
CA LEU A 93 -11.44 9.07 -11.48
C LEU A 93 -10.08 9.53 -11.99
N GLU A 94 -10.00 10.68 -12.64
CA GLU A 94 -8.76 11.24 -13.18
C GLU A 94 -7.72 11.51 -12.08
N VAL A 95 -8.16 12.13 -10.98
CA VAL A 95 -7.31 12.35 -9.80
C VAL A 95 -6.85 11.02 -9.19
N THR A 96 -7.74 10.02 -9.13
CA THR A 96 -7.41 8.68 -8.62
C THR A 96 -6.38 7.99 -9.52
N ILE A 97 -6.52 8.07 -10.85
CA ILE A 97 -5.57 7.50 -11.81
C ILE A 97 -4.20 8.17 -11.66
N ASN A 98 -4.14 9.49 -11.47
CA ASN A 98 -2.87 10.18 -11.21
C ASN A 98 -2.19 9.65 -9.95
N LEU A 99 -2.92 9.50 -8.84
CA LEU A 99 -2.36 8.91 -7.61
C LEU A 99 -1.84 7.49 -7.84
N VAL A 100 -2.61 6.65 -8.52
CA VAL A 100 -2.25 5.26 -8.77
C VAL A 100 -1.03 5.16 -9.67
N SER A 101 -0.97 5.95 -10.73
CA SER A 101 0.21 6.05 -11.61
C SER A 101 1.46 6.44 -10.82
N ALA A 102 1.36 7.43 -9.93
CA ALA A 102 2.47 7.80 -9.04
C ALA A 102 2.88 6.64 -8.13
N VAL A 103 1.94 5.92 -7.51
CA VAL A 103 2.23 4.75 -6.65
C VAL A 103 2.92 3.64 -7.44
N VAL A 104 2.48 3.35 -8.67
CA VAL A 104 3.10 2.35 -9.56
C VAL A 104 4.54 2.71 -9.87
N LEU A 105 4.79 3.96 -10.28
CA LEU A 105 6.12 4.46 -10.62
C LEU A 105 7.06 4.43 -9.40
N ALA A 106 6.60 4.92 -8.25
CA ALA A 106 7.37 4.91 -7.01
C ALA A 106 7.69 3.49 -6.52
N SER A 107 6.75 2.56 -6.69
CA SER A 107 6.89 1.17 -6.25
C SER A 107 7.58 0.27 -7.28
N SER A 108 8.08 0.84 -8.38
CA SER A 108 8.84 0.12 -9.40
C SER A 108 10.15 -0.43 -8.83
N ARG A 109 10.61 -1.56 -9.38
CA ARG A 109 11.92 -2.15 -9.03
C ARG A 109 13.08 -1.44 -9.72
N THR A 110 12.79 -0.60 -10.69
CA THR A 110 13.76 0.20 -11.45
C THR A 110 13.34 1.65 -11.41
N THR A 111 14.32 2.54 -11.49
CA THR A 111 14.08 3.98 -11.56
C THR A 111 14.99 4.58 -12.62
N SER A 112 14.61 5.76 -13.09
CA SER A 112 15.37 6.60 -13.99
C SER A 112 14.95 8.05 -13.78
N PRO A 113 15.71 9.04 -14.27
CA PRO A 113 15.28 10.44 -14.20
C PRO A 113 13.91 10.69 -14.85
N ALA A 114 13.58 9.93 -15.91
CA ALA A 114 12.28 9.98 -16.56
C ALA A 114 11.16 9.43 -15.65
N ILE A 115 11.39 8.30 -14.97
CA ILE A 115 10.43 7.73 -14.01
C ILE A 115 10.21 8.69 -12.83
N ALA A 116 11.27 9.27 -12.28
CA ALA A 116 11.17 10.24 -11.20
C ALA A 116 10.35 11.48 -11.63
N SER A 117 10.63 12.00 -12.83
CA SER A 117 9.90 13.17 -13.37
C SER A 117 8.42 12.86 -13.59
N LEU A 118 8.10 11.69 -14.15
CA LEU A 118 6.71 11.23 -14.32
C LEU A 118 6.01 11.03 -12.98
N TYR A 119 6.71 10.50 -11.98
CA TYR A 119 6.18 10.37 -10.62
C TYR A 119 5.77 11.74 -10.07
N LEU A 120 6.68 12.72 -10.13
CA LEU A 120 6.41 14.06 -9.62
C LEU A 120 5.25 14.72 -10.36
N HIS A 121 5.21 14.59 -11.68
CA HIS A 121 4.12 15.09 -12.51
C HIS A 121 2.76 14.55 -12.04
N HIS A 122 2.63 13.23 -11.88
CA HIS A 122 1.40 12.61 -11.41
C HIS A 122 1.03 13.01 -9.98
N MET A 123 2.00 13.14 -9.07
CA MET A 123 1.73 13.59 -7.70
C MET A 123 1.22 15.03 -7.65
N ILE A 124 1.80 15.94 -8.44
CA ILE A 124 1.33 17.32 -8.54
C ILE A 124 -0.09 17.35 -9.11
N ALA A 125 -0.33 16.66 -10.23
CA ALA A 125 -1.66 16.60 -10.84
C ALA A 125 -2.72 16.03 -9.87
N TYR A 126 -2.37 14.99 -9.09
CA TYR A 126 -3.22 14.46 -8.04
C TYR A 126 -3.54 15.51 -6.96
N MET A 127 -2.54 16.23 -6.45
CA MET A 127 -2.74 17.22 -5.39
C MET A 127 -3.53 18.44 -5.87
N GLU A 128 -3.19 18.98 -7.04
CA GLU A 128 -3.91 20.11 -7.65
C GLU A 128 -5.36 19.73 -7.96
N GLY A 129 -5.58 18.55 -8.57
CA GLY A 129 -6.92 18.04 -8.86
C GLY A 129 -7.73 17.78 -7.59
N THR A 130 -7.13 17.20 -6.55
CA THR A 130 -7.79 17.00 -5.26
C THR A 130 -8.22 18.33 -4.67
N LYS A 131 -7.37 19.36 -4.71
CA LYS A 131 -7.71 20.69 -4.19
C LYS A 131 -8.80 21.37 -5.01
N LYS A 132 -8.81 21.17 -6.33
CA LYS A 132 -9.85 21.67 -7.24
C LYS A 132 -11.21 21.05 -6.93
N ILE A 133 -11.27 19.72 -6.79
CA ILE A 133 -12.52 18.98 -6.54
C ILE A 133 -13.02 19.17 -5.10
N PHE A 134 -12.09 19.26 -4.15
CA PHE A 134 -12.34 19.41 -2.72
C PHE A 134 -11.56 20.62 -2.14
N PRO A 135 -12.05 21.86 -2.35
CA PRO A 135 -11.34 23.08 -1.93
C PRO A 135 -11.04 23.16 -0.43
N GLN A 136 -11.90 22.54 0.40
CA GLN A 136 -11.76 22.50 1.85
C GLN A 136 -10.82 21.39 2.35
N TYR A 137 -10.31 20.54 1.45
CA TYR A 137 -9.38 19.48 1.86
C TYR A 137 -8.05 20.09 2.31
N ASN A 138 -7.59 19.66 3.48
CA ASN A 138 -6.32 20.07 4.05
C ASN A 138 -5.32 18.93 3.91
N PHE A 139 -4.27 19.16 3.13
CA PHE A 139 -3.22 18.17 2.94
C PHE A 139 -2.45 17.93 4.24
N LEU A 140 -2.30 16.66 4.58
CA LEU A 140 -1.45 16.21 5.68
C LEU A 140 0.04 16.27 5.30
N PRO A 141 0.97 16.32 6.27
CA PRO A 141 2.41 16.31 6.01
C PRO A 141 2.87 15.19 5.07
N ASN A 142 2.23 14.01 5.13
CA ASN A 142 2.56 12.89 4.24
C ASN A 142 2.38 13.22 2.75
N HIS A 143 1.43 14.08 2.38
CA HIS A 143 1.27 14.53 1.00
C HIS A 143 2.41 15.46 0.57
N HIS A 144 2.91 16.28 1.48
CA HIS A 144 4.11 17.08 1.22
C HIS A 144 5.34 16.18 1.09
N MET A 145 5.50 15.22 2.02
CA MET A 145 6.62 14.29 2.00
C MET A 145 6.65 13.42 0.74
N SER A 146 5.51 13.08 0.16
CA SER A 146 5.48 12.35 -1.11
C SER A 146 6.06 13.15 -2.27
N LEU A 147 6.00 14.49 -2.27
CA LEU A 147 6.61 15.29 -3.33
C LEU A 147 8.14 15.13 -3.37
N HIS A 148 8.78 14.97 -2.20
CA HIS A 148 10.23 14.75 -2.07
C HIS A 148 10.67 13.35 -2.50
N LEU A 149 9.73 12.43 -2.75
CA LEU A 149 10.07 11.10 -3.26
C LEU A 149 10.73 11.19 -4.65
N TYR A 150 10.46 12.26 -5.41
CA TYR A 150 11.21 12.62 -6.61
C TYR A 150 12.72 12.66 -6.36
N ASP A 151 13.18 13.45 -5.38
CA ASP A 151 14.59 13.62 -5.06
C ASP A 151 15.20 12.30 -4.60
N TYR A 152 14.46 11.54 -3.79
CA TYR A 152 14.92 10.24 -3.29
C TYR A 152 15.05 9.19 -4.39
N LEU A 153 14.18 9.19 -5.40
CA LEU A 153 14.30 8.32 -6.56
C LEU A 153 15.56 8.63 -7.39
N LEU A 154 15.98 9.89 -7.44
CA LEU A 154 17.21 10.31 -8.12
C LEU A 154 18.47 9.98 -7.30
N LEU A 155 18.42 10.18 -5.99
CA LEU A 155 19.58 10.06 -5.10
C LEU A 155 19.84 8.61 -4.64
N PHE A 156 18.79 7.89 -4.26
CA PHE A 156 18.89 6.59 -3.59
C PHE A 156 18.42 5.42 -4.46
N GLY A 157 17.93 5.71 -5.66
CA GLY A 157 17.39 4.71 -6.57
C GLY A 157 15.98 4.25 -6.19
N PRO A 158 15.57 3.04 -6.61
CA PRO A 158 14.22 2.53 -6.40
C PRO A 158 13.86 2.43 -4.91
N VAL A 159 12.60 2.71 -4.55
CA VAL A 159 12.11 2.70 -3.14
C VAL A 159 12.40 1.40 -2.41
N HIS A 160 12.34 0.26 -3.11
CA HIS A 160 12.65 -1.07 -2.55
C HIS A 160 14.05 -1.19 -1.94
N SER A 161 14.99 -0.33 -2.34
CA SER A 161 16.37 -0.34 -1.84
C SER A 161 16.50 0.28 -0.45
N TRP A 162 15.55 1.13 -0.04
CA TRP A 162 15.68 1.94 1.18
C TRP A 162 14.39 2.02 2.02
N TRP A 163 13.30 1.37 1.60
CA TRP A 163 12.07 1.26 2.38
C TRP A 163 12.25 0.47 3.69
N THR A 164 11.31 0.63 4.61
CA THR A 164 11.44 0.09 5.97
C THR A 164 10.95 -1.35 6.15
N PHE A 165 10.19 -1.90 5.19
CA PHE A 165 9.60 -3.25 5.31
C PHE A 165 10.60 -4.39 5.62
N PRO A 166 11.82 -4.42 5.07
CA PRO A 166 12.81 -5.43 5.45
C PRO A 166 13.21 -5.31 6.92
N PHE A 167 13.35 -4.10 7.44
CA PHE A 167 13.70 -3.86 8.84
C PHE A 167 12.54 -4.23 9.77
N GLU A 168 11.30 -3.85 9.43
CA GLU A 168 10.09 -4.26 10.17
C GLU A 168 9.96 -5.79 10.28
N ARG A 169 10.28 -6.50 9.19
CA ARG A 169 10.31 -7.97 9.21
C ARG A 169 11.36 -8.50 10.18
N ILE A 170 12.55 -7.92 10.20
CA ILE A 170 13.62 -8.31 11.12
C ILE A 170 13.19 -8.01 12.57
N ILE A 171 12.67 -6.81 12.84
CA ILE A 171 12.15 -6.43 14.16
C ILE A 171 11.12 -7.44 14.64
N GLY A 172 10.12 -7.77 13.83
CA GLY A 172 9.11 -8.77 14.19
C GLY A 172 9.67 -10.18 14.38
N MET A 173 10.81 -10.54 13.76
CA MET A 173 11.50 -11.79 14.08
C MET A 173 12.21 -11.72 15.43
N LEU A 174 12.86 -10.60 15.75
CA LEU A 174 13.56 -10.39 17.02
C LEU A 174 12.57 -10.38 18.19
N GLU A 175 11.41 -9.73 18.04
CA GLU A 175 10.35 -9.68 19.06
C GLU A 175 9.78 -11.06 19.42
N ARG A 176 9.88 -12.05 18.51
CA ARG A 176 9.41 -13.42 18.75
C ARG A 176 10.43 -14.30 19.46
N ILE A 177 11.66 -13.84 19.64
CA ILE A 177 12.67 -14.62 20.36
C ILE A 177 12.26 -14.68 21.83
N PRO A 178 12.14 -15.88 22.43
CA PRO A 178 11.87 -16.00 23.85
C PRO A 178 13.00 -15.36 24.64
N THR A 179 12.68 -14.44 25.53
CA THR A 179 13.67 -13.78 26.38
C THR A 179 13.30 -13.91 27.85
N ASN A 180 14.30 -13.83 28.72
CA ASN A 180 14.09 -13.81 30.17
C ASN A 180 13.88 -12.38 30.71
N PHE A 181 13.78 -11.37 29.83
CA PHE A 181 13.62 -9.94 30.12
C PHE A 181 14.65 -9.36 31.11
N LYS A 182 15.83 -9.97 31.23
CA LYS A 182 16.91 -9.45 32.08
C LYS A 182 17.76 -8.45 31.29
N PHE A 183 17.67 -7.16 31.63
CA PHE A 183 18.52 -6.11 31.06
C PHE A 183 20.01 -6.48 31.19
N GLY A 184 20.78 -6.26 30.12
CA GLY A 184 22.19 -6.66 30.02
C GLY A 184 22.42 -8.13 29.60
N GLN A 185 21.40 -8.99 29.65
CA GLN A 185 21.42 -10.35 29.09
C GLN A 185 20.49 -10.48 27.87
N LEU A 186 19.52 -9.58 27.75
CA LEU A 186 18.52 -9.54 26.70
C LEU A 186 19.16 -9.43 25.32
N GLU A 187 20.04 -8.47 25.13
CA GLU A 187 20.71 -8.15 23.88
C GLU A 187 21.57 -9.33 23.41
N LYS A 188 22.30 -9.94 24.35
CA LYS A 188 23.10 -11.15 24.11
C LYS A 188 22.20 -12.32 23.70
N THR A 189 21.11 -12.54 24.44
CA THR A 189 20.16 -13.64 24.17
C THR A 189 19.51 -13.52 22.80
N ILE A 190 19.04 -12.32 22.45
CA ILE A 190 18.44 -12.02 21.14
C ILE A 190 19.48 -12.21 20.03
N SER A 191 20.68 -11.62 20.18
CA SER A 191 21.75 -11.69 19.18
C SER A 191 22.21 -13.13 18.92
N GLU A 192 22.48 -13.90 19.98
CA GLU A 192 22.90 -15.29 19.84
C GLU A 192 21.79 -16.16 19.24
N SER A 193 20.54 -15.98 19.66
CA SER A 193 19.42 -16.78 19.15
C SER A 193 19.13 -16.48 17.68
N PHE A 194 19.21 -15.20 17.28
CA PHE A 194 19.09 -14.81 15.89
C PHE A 194 20.22 -15.42 15.04
N THR A 195 21.46 -15.34 15.52
CA THR A 195 22.65 -15.89 14.84
C THR A 195 22.57 -17.41 14.70
N ARG A 196 22.25 -18.14 15.78
CA ARG A 196 22.04 -19.59 15.76
C ARG A 196 20.96 -19.97 14.74
N SER A 197 19.85 -19.24 14.71
CA SER A 197 18.74 -19.48 13.76
C SER A 197 19.12 -19.16 12.31
N ALA A 198 19.96 -18.17 12.07
CA ALA A 198 20.49 -17.86 10.74
C ALA A 198 21.44 -18.96 10.25
N ASN A 199 22.38 -19.39 11.09
CA ASN A 199 23.32 -20.47 10.79
C ASN A 199 22.61 -21.79 10.51
N LEU A 200 21.60 -22.15 11.33
CA LEU A 200 20.81 -23.35 11.10
C LEU A 200 20.08 -23.32 9.76
N ARG A 201 19.45 -22.19 9.40
CA ARG A 201 18.81 -22.03 8.09
C ARG A 201 19.83 -22.18 6.96
N ALA A 202 20.99 -21.55 7.06
CA ALA A 202 22.05 -21.67 6.06
C ALA A 202 22.51 -23.12 5.88
N LEU A 203 22.70 -23.88 6.97
CA LEU A 203 23.02 -25.31 6.92
C LEU A 203 21.93 -26.12 6.20
N LEU A 204 20.65 -25.87 6.51
CA LEU A 204 19.53 -26.58 5.89
C LEU A 204 19.38 -26.27 4.39
N TYR A 205 19.65 -25.03 3.97
CA TYR A 205 19.65 -24.65 2.55
C TYR A 205 20.85 -25.22 1.78
N ASN A 206 22.00 -25.37 2.44
CA ASN A 206 23.23 -25.90 1.86
C ASN A 206 23.37 -27.41 2.11
N SER A 207 22.30 -28.19 2.00
CA SER A 207 22.21 -29.62 2.39
C SER A 207 23.24 -30.59 1.78
N ASN A 208 24.04 -30.14 0.80
CA ASN A 208 25.23 -30.87 0.32
C ASN A 208 26.48 -30.68 1.21
N GLN A 209 26.40 -29.90 2.29
CA GLN A 209 27.47 -29.60 3.24
C GLN A 209 27.06 -29.96 4.68
N CYS A 210 26.31 -31.05 4.87
CA CYS A 210 26.16 -31.59 6.22
C CYS A 210 27.56 -31.95 6.76
N PRO A 211 27.92 -31.48 7.97
CA PRO A 211 29.17 -31.91 8.61
C PRO A 211 29.19 -33.44 8.68
N GLN A 212 30.34 -34.06 8.38
CA GLN A 212 30.44 -35.51 8.51
C GLN A 212 30.12 -35.90 9.96
N THR A 213 29.19 -36.82 10.12
CA THR A 213 28.88 -37.43 11.41
C THR A 213 30.12 -38.17 11.91
N ILE A 214 30.56 -37.82 13.12
CA ILE A 214 31.66 -38.48 13.84
C ILE A 214 31.22 -39.89 14.25
#